data_AF-A0A0G4G1K8-F1
#
_entry.id   AF-A0A0G4G1K8-F1
#
_cell.length_a   1.000
_cell.length_b   1.000
_cell.length_c   1.000
_cell.angle_alpha   90.00
_cell.angle_beta   90.00
_cell.angle_gamma   90.00
#
_symmetry.space_group_name_H-M   'P 1'
#
loop_
_entity.id
_entity.type
_entity.pdbx_description
1 polymer ?
#
loop_
_entity_poly.entity_id
_entity_poly.type
_entity_poly.pdbx_seq_one_letter_code
_entity_poly.pdbx_strand_id
1 'polypeptide(L)'
;MFNVTPGGAPPSSTWNALDFVSMVSLTAMLAKLAGASNAQPLRLLAVLLSFDIGKRVKKFSSGLIDPLLTGTILSWMSLAVAAEAGWFELLGRFVTSRGSLGLWRSWGPGDFLLSCLGPSIVSLSLRVYANRKAVKENAPMVLVGSFWGAFFGLVSSAVIAGPLLKMPPSAALSLLPRSVTSALSALLAGMIGQGADTRLSVTFAVVTGLIGANFGGPLLAYTKKRFGVGGASRGLAQGAAGHGLGTAAIASSDPEALPFSAVAFALTAAASALLLTIAPFKDLLTALASSSVV
;
A
#
# COMPACT_ATOMS: atom_id res chain seq x y z
N MET A 1 0.84 24.78 23.52
CA MET A 1 2.21 24.31 23.23
C MET A 1 2.26 22.83 23.59
N PHE A 2 1.86 21.95 22.66
CA PHE A 2 1.82 20.50 22.93
C PHE A 2 3.22 19.94 22.74
N ASN A 3 3.95 19.78 23.84
CA ASN A 3 5.26 19.13 23.86
C ASN A 3 5.02 17.61 23.80
N VAL A 4 4.98 17.05 22.58
CA VAL A 4 4.98 15.60 22.37
C VAL A 4 6.43 15.16 22.52
N THR A 5 6.78 14.66 23.70
CA THR A 5 8.03 13.93 23.91
C THR A 5 8.07 12.74 22.95
N PRO A 6 9.20 12.45 22.28
CA PRO A 6 9.34 11.21 21.53
C PRO A 6 9.20 10.07 22.54
N GLY A 7 8.10 9.31 22.45
CA GLY A 7 7.92 8.11 23.26
C GLY A 7 9.15 7.23 23.08
N GLY A 8 9.78 6.87 24.20
CA GLY A 8 10.92 5.94 24.20
C GLY A 8 10.57 4.69 23.40
N ALA A 9 11.56 4.15 22.68
CA ALA A 9 11.38 2.93 21.92
C ALA A 9 10.77 1.85 22.84
N PRO A 10 9.67 1.17 22.43
CA PRO A 10 9.10 0.11 23.23
C PRO A 10 10.18 -0.95 23.51
N PRO A 11 10.18 -1.57 24.70
CA PRO A 11 11.17 -2.60 25.02
C PRO A 11 11.16 -3.67 23.93
N SER A 12 12.35 -4.09 23.49
CA SER A 12 12.48 -5.16 22.50
C SER A 12 12.02 -6.47 23.11
N SER A 13 10.71 -6.71 23.02
CA SER A 13 10.05 -7.94 23.43
C SER A 13 10.67 -9.10 22.64
N THR A 14 11.58 -9.84 23.27
CA THR A 14 12.15 -11.09 22.74
C THR A 14 11.11 -12.17 22.94
N TRP A 15 10.43 -12.53 21.86
CA TRP A 15 9.45 -13.61 21.87
C TRP A 15 10.18 -14.93 21.87
N ASN A 16 9.81 -15.81 22.80
CA ASN A 16 10.28 -17.19 22.80
C ASN A 16 9.38 -18.03 21.88
N ALA A 17 9.83 -19.25 21.53
CA ALA A 17 9.05 -20.16 20.68
C ALA A 17 7.62 -20.41 21.20
N LEU A 18 7.45 -20.37 22.53
CA LEU A 18 6.15 -20.49 23.19
C LEU A 18 5.21 -19.33 22.88
N ASP A 19 5.72 -18.10 22.81
CA ASP A 19 4.91 -16.92 22.48
C ASP A 19 4.44 -17.00 21.02
N PHE A 20 5.31 -17.46 20.12
CA PHE A 20 4.95 -17.66 18.71
C PHE A 20 3.86 -18.73 18.54
N VAL A 21 4.03 -19.89 19.18
CA VAL A 21 3.06 -21.00 19.14
C VAL A 21 1.73 -20.57 19.75
N SER A 22 1.73 -19.83 20.86
CA SER A 22 0.50 -19.34 21.49
C SER A 22 -0.24 -18.33 20.59
N MET A 23 0.47 -17.44 19.90
CA MET A 23 -0.11 -16.50 18.94
C MET A 23 -0.75 -17.21 17.73
N VAL A 24 -0.06 -18.19 17.15
CA VAL A 24 -0.58 -18.99 16.03
C VAL A 24 -1.82 -19.77 16.48
N SER A 25 -1.77 -20.37 17.66
CA SER A 25 -2.89 -21.12 18.24
C SER A 25 -4.09 -20.22 18.53
N LEU A 26 -3.86 -19.03 19.08
CA LEU A 26 -4.89 -18.02 19.34
C LEU A 26 -5.54 -17.55 18.03
N THR A 27 -4.74 -17.31 16.99
CA THR A 27 -5.23 -16.89 15.67
C THR A 27 -6.14 -17.98 15.06
N ALA A 28 -5.73 -19.25 15.14
CA ALA A 28 -6.52 -20.38 14.65
C ALA A 28 -7.82 -20.58 15.46
N MET A 29 -7.77 -20.41 16.79
CA MET A 29 -8.94 -20.48 17.66
C MET A 29 -9.95 -19.37 17.33
N LEU A 30 -9.48 -18.14 17.18
CA LEU A 30 -10.32 -16.99 16.83
C LEU A 30 -10.95 -17.16 15.45
N ALA A 31 -10.20 -17.67 14.48
CA ALA A 31 -10.73 -17.97 13.16
C ALA A 31 -11.86 -19.01 13.23
N LYS A 32 -11.68 -20.10 14.01
CA LYS A 32 -12.71 -21.15 14.23
C LYS A 32 -13.97 -20.59 14.86
N LEU A 33 -13.83 -19.81 15.92
CA LEU A 33 -14.94 -19.15 16.60
C LEU A 33 -15.66 -18.16 15.67
N ALA A 34 -14.93 -17.44 14.83
CA ALA A 34 -15.48 -16.52 13.84
C ALA A 34 -16.22 -17.23 12.69
N GLY A 35 -15.82 -18.45 12.35
CA GLY A 35 -16.54 -19.33 11.43
C GLY A 35 -17.88 -19.79 12.01
N ALA A 36 -17.87 -20.25 13.26
CA ALA A 36 -19.05 -20.78 13.95
C ALA A 36 -20.10 -19.70 14.32
N SER A 37 -19.67 -18.50 14.68
CA SER A 37 -20.56 -17.42 15.17
C SER A 37 -20.86 -16.32 14.14
N ASN A 38 -20.25 -16.39 12.95
CA ASN A 38 -20.22 -15.31 11.95
C ASN A 38 -19.80 -13.94 12.52
N ALA A 39 -19.03 -13.93 13.62
CA ALA A 39 -18.62 -12.73 14.33
C ALA A 39 -17.46 -12.04 13.59
N GLN A 40 -17.79 -10.96 12.88
CA GLN A 40 -16.84 -10.11 12.15
C GLN A 40 -15.68 -9.55 13.01
N PRO A 41 -15.89 -9.17 14.29
CA PRO A 41 -14.80 -8.69 15.15
C PRO A 41 -13.71 -9.74 15.38
N LEU A 42 -14.08 -11.02 15.48
CA LEU A 42 -13.12 -12.11 15.67
C LEU A 42 -12.28 -12.34 14.40
N ARG A 43 -12.87 -12.15 13.21
CA ARG A 43 -12.14 -12.19 11.94
C ARG A 43 -11.11 -11.08 11.84
N LEU A 44 -11.50 -9.85 12.23
CA LEU A 44 -10.58 -8.72 12.27
C LEU A 44 -9.42 -8.97 13.24
N LEU A 45 -9.70 -9.49 14.43
CA LEU A 45 -8.67 -9.82 15.42
C LEU A 45 -7.69 -10.89 14.90
N ALA A 46 -8.19 -11.93 14.23
CA ALA A 46 -7.35 -12.94 13.59
C ALA A 46 -6.44 -12.34 12.50
N VAL A 47 -6.96 -11.40 11.69
CA VAL A 47 -6.17 -10.69 10.67
C VAL A 47 -5.08 -9.82 11.30
N LEU A 48 -5.41 -9.09 12.38
CA LEU A 48 -4.44 -8.24 13.08
C LEU A 48 -3.34 -9.05 13.77
N LEU A 49 -3.69 -10.18 14.40
CA LEU A 49 -2.71 -11.08 15.01
C LEU A 49 -1.81 -11.72 13.95
N SER A 50 -2.39 -12.17 12.84
CA SER A 50 -1.61 -12.71 11.72
C SER A 50 -0.63 -11.67 11.16
N PHE A 51 -1.03 -10.41 11.05
CA PHE A 51 -0.15 -9.31 10.65
C PHE A 51 0.98 -9.06 11.66
N ASP A 52 0.71 -9.12 12.97
CA ASP A 52 1.75 -9.00 13.99
C ASP A 52 2.73 -10.19 13.97
N ILE A 53 2.25 -11.41 13.72
CA ILE A 53 3.10 -12.59 13.44
C ILE A 53 3.98 -12.31 12.22
N GLY A 54 3.40 -11.79 11.13
CA GLY A 54 4.12 -11.44 9.91
C GLY A 54 5.24 -10.41 10.12
N LYS A 55 5.00 -9.38 10.93
CA LYS A 55 6.04 -8.38 11.29
C LYS A 55 7.24 -9.02 11.95
N ARG A 56 7.02 -10.06 12.74
CA ARG A 56 8.06 -10.78 13.48
C ARG A 56 8.82 -11.74 12.57
N VAL A 57 8.14 -12.45 11.68
CA VAL A 57 8.77 -13.31 10.66
C VAL A 57 9.69 -12.51 9.74
N LYS A 58 9.32 -11.26 9.39
CA LYS A 58 10.20 -10.37 8.61
C LYS A 58 11.53 -10.08 9.29
N LYS A 59 11.56 -10.01 10.63
CA LYS A 59 12.79 -9.82 11.41
C LYS A 59 13.75 -11.01 11.28
N PHE A 60 13.24 -12.21 11.00
CA PHE A 60 14.01 -13.44 10.90
C PHE A 60 14.42 -13.82 9.46
N SER A 61 13.63 -13.42 8.45
CA SER A 61 13.76 -13.88 7.05
C SER A 61 14.56 -12.96 6.12
N SER A 62 15.55 -12.22 6.63
CA SER A 62 16.43 -11.33 5.83
C SER A 62 15.73 -10.19 5.06
N GLY A 63 14.47 -9.87 5.39
CA GLY A 63 13.77 -8.69 4.87
C GLY A 63 13.01 -8.86 3.54
N LEU A 64 13.05 -10.05 2.92
CA LEU A 64 12.37 -10.30 1.64
C LEU A 64 10.84 -10.43 1.75
N ILE A 65 10.30 -10.83 2.91
CA ILE A 65 8.88 -11.14 3.04
C ILE A 65 8.17 -10.03 3.82
N ASP A 66 7.23 -9.34 3.15
CA ASP A 66 6.45 -8.27 3.78
C ASP A 66 5.59 -8.80 4.94
N PRO A 67 5.42 -8.03 6.03
CA PRO A 67 4.49 -8.38 7.09
C PRO A 67 3.04 -8.49 6.61
N LEU A 68 2.66 -7.71 5.59
CA LEU A 68 1.35 -7.81 4.94
C LEU A 68 1.24 -9.11 4.16
N LEU A 69 2.25 -9.54 3.40
CA LEU A 69 2.21 -10.80 2.64
C LEU A 69 2.16 -12.02 3.57
N THR A 70 3.08 -12.10 4.53
CA THR A 70 3.07 -13.16 5.56
C THR A 70 1.78 -13.13 6.36
N GLY A 71 1.38 -11.96 6.86
CA GLY A 71 0.16 -11.81 7.65
C GLY A 71 -1.10 -12.13 6.88
N THR A 72 -1.16 -11.78 5.60
CA THR A 72 -2.27 -12.16 4.71
C THR A 72 -2.30 -13.68 4.59
N ILE A 73 -1.22 -14.33 4.15
CA ILE A 73 -1.15 -15.79 3.98
C ILE A 73 -1.53 -16.54 5.28
N LEU A 74 -1.00 -16.09 6.43
CA LEU A 74 -1.33 -16.66 7.75
C LEU A 74 -2.81 -16.45 8.13
N SER A 75 -3.36 -15.28 7.83
CA SER A 75 -4.80 -15.01 8.03
C SER A 75 -5.63 -15.95 7.20
N TRP A 76 -5.27 -16.17 5.93
CA TRP A 76 -6.00 -17.07 5.05
C TRP A 76 -5.88 -18.53 5.49
N MET A 77 -4.69 -18.98 5.86
CA MET A 77 -4.50 -20.33 6.37
C MET A 77 -5.30 -20.59 7.64
N SER A 78 -5.29 -19.64 8.58
CA SER A 78 -6.08 -19.77 9.82
C SER A 78 -7.59 -19.78 9.55
N LEU A 79 -8.07 -18.98 8.59
CA LEU A 79 -9.47 -18.95 8.17
C LEU A 79 -9.91 -20.18 7.35
N ALA A 80 -9.04 -20.72 6.50
CA ALA A 80 -9.29 -21.95 5.73
C ALA A 80 -9.44 -23.16 6.64
N VAL A 81 -8.55 -23.30 7.63
CA VAL A 81 -8.63 -24.35 8.66
C VAL A 81 -9.88 -24.19 9.54
N ALA A 82 -10.39 -22.97 9.69
CA ALA A 82 -11.53 -22.66 10.54
C ALA A 82 -12.89 -22.82 9.87
N ALA A 83 -12.98 -22.51 8.58
CA ALA A 83 -14.24 -22.51 7.85
C ALA A 83 -14.55 -23.87 7.18
N GLU A 84 -13.60 -24.82 7.22
CA GLU A 84 -13.64 -26.08 6.44
C GLU A 84 -14.02 -25.85 4.96
N ALA A 85 -13.71 -24.66 4.44
CA ALA A 85 -14.19 -24.15 3.17
C ALA A 85 -13.03 -23.88 2.22
N GLY A 86 -13.29 -24.00 0.92
CA GLY A 86 -12.29 -23.76 -0.12
C GLY A 86 -11.84 -22.29 -0.17
N TRP A 87 -10.59 -22.07 -0.60
CA TRP A 87 -9.96 -20.75 -0.73
C TRP A 87 -10.82 -19.71 -1.45
N PHE A 88 -11.47 -20.09 -2.56
CA PHE A 88 -12.33 -19.21 -3.35
C PHE A 88 -13.65 -18.86 -2.65
N GLU A 89 -14.15 -19.74 -1.80
CA GLU A 89 -15.37 -19.51 -1.02
C GLU A 89 -15.13 -18.49 0.09
N LEU A 90 -13.96 -18.57 0.74
CA LEU A 90 -13.52 -17.57 1.72
C LEU A 90 -13.35 -16.18 1.09
N LEU A 91 -12.80 -16.09 -0.12
CA LEU A 91 -12.71 -14.81 -0.86
C LEU A 91 -14.08 -14.15 -1.05
N GLY A 92 -15.10 -14.92 -1.38
CA GLY A 92 -16.47 -14.41 -1.50
C GLY A 92 -17.06 -13.84 -0.20
N ARG A 93 -16.62 -14.33 0.96
CA ARG A 93 -17.08 -13.86 2.29
C ARG A 93 -16.45 -12.55 2.74
N PHE A 94 -15.33 -12.13 2.13
CA PHE A 94 -14.66 -10.85 2.40
C PHE A 94 -15.06 -9.74 1.43
N VAL A 95 -15.75 -10.07 0.32
CA VAL A 95 -16.34 -9.07 -0.59
C VAL A 95 -17.66 -8.59 -0.01
N THR A 96 -17.60 -7.68 0.95
CA THR A 96 -18.79 -6.94 1.40
C THR A 96 -18.92 -5.66 0.60
N SER A 97 -19.54 -5.73 -0.57
CA SER A 97 -20.13 -4.52 -1.20
C SER A 97 -21.38 -4.13 -0.42
N ARG A 98 -21.23 -3.58 0.79
CA ARG A 98 -22.33 -2.91 1.49
C ARG A 98 -21.88 -1.51 1.86
N GLY A 99 -22.54 -0.53 1.25
CA GLY A 99 -22.28 0.89 1.44
C GLY A 99 -22.19 1.28 2.91
N SER A 100 -21.34 2.27 3.17
CA SER A 100 -20.86 2.77 4.47
C SER A 100 -21.94 3.33 5.42
N LEU A 101 -23.20 2.94 5.28
CA LEU A 101 -24.35 3.43 6.04
C LEU A 101 -25.12 2.34 6.79
N GLY A 102 -24.68 1.07 6.74
CA GLY A 102 -25.26 0.01 7.58
C GLY A 102 -24.85 0.13 9.04
N LEU A 103 -25.71 -0.23 9.99
CA LEU A 103 -25.36 -0.37 11.42
C LEU A 103 -24.08 -1.21 11.59
N TRP A 104 -23.26 -0.89 12.60
CA TRP A 104 -22.02 -1.60 13.01
C TRP A 104 -22.14 -3.12 13.10
N ARG A 105 -23.36 -3.65 13.26
CA ARG A 105 -23.67 -5.09 13.26
C ARG A 105 -23.41 -5.80 11.92
N SER A 106 -23.32 -5.06 10.81
CA SER A 106 -23.18 -5.61 9.46
C SER A 106 -21.80 -5.39 8.82
N TRP A 107 -20.87 -4.76 9.54
CA TRP A 107 -19.56 -4.37 9.02
C TRP A 107 -18.61 -5.56 8.95
N GLY A 108 -17.98 -5.76 7.79
CA GLY A 108 -16.86 -6.67 7.65
C GLY A 108 -15.55 -6.04 8.18
N PRO A 109 -14.47 -6.85 8.30
CA PRO A 109 -13.14 -6.34 8.67
C PRO A 109 -12.62 -5.22 7.75
N GLY A 110 -12.94 -5.29 6.45
CA GLY A 110 -12.61 -4.23 5.49
C GLY A 110 -13.33 -2.92 5.77
N ASP A 111 -14.63 -2.97 6.04
CA ASP A 111 -15.45 -1.78 6.37
C ASP A 111 -14.92 -1.07 7.62
N PHE A 112 -14.51 -1.83 8.63
CA PHE A 112 -13.85 -1.28 9.81
C PHE A 112 -12.52 -0.58 9.46
N LEU A 113 -11.64 -1.21 8.68
CA LEU A 113 -10.37 -0.59 8.27
C LEU A 113 -10.59 0.67 7.42
N LEU A 114 -11.61 0.67 6.56
CA LEU A 114 -12.02 1.87 5.81
C LEU A 114 -12.48 2.99 6.76
N SER A 115 -13.20 2.67 7.84
CA SER A 115 -13.59 3.68 8.84
C SER A 115 -12.39 4.31 9.56
N CYS A 116 -11.29 3.56 9.76
CA CYS A 116 -10.04 4.06 10.33
C CYS A 116 -9.23 4.93 9.36
N LEU A 117 -9.57 4.94 8.07
CA LEU A 117 -8.84 5.71 7.06
C LEU A 117 -8.92 7.21 7.33
N GLY A 118 -10.10 7.73 7.69
CA GLY A 118 -10.29 9.15 8.01
C GLY A 118 -9.35 9.64 9.13
N PRO A 119 -9.40 9.05 10.34
CA PRO A 119 -8.47 9.36 11.42
C PRO A 119 -6.99 9.20 11.03
N SER A 120 -6.66 8.19 10.23
CA SER A 120 -5.29 7.96 9.76
C SER A 120 -4.79 9.09 8.84
N ILE A 121 -5.63 9.57 7.94
CA ILE A 121 -5.33 10.71 7.06
C ILE A 121 -5.17 11.99 7.89
N VAL A 122 -6.02 12.22 8.90
CA VAL A 122 -5.89 13.38 9.81
C VAL A 122 -4.55 13.34 10.56
N SER A 123 -4.18 12.19 11.12
CA SER A 123 -2.91 12.00 11.80
C SER A 123 -1.70 12.28 10.90
N LEU A 124 -1.74 11.79 9.65
CA LEU A 124 -0.70 12.05 8.66
C LEU A 124 -0.65 13.55 8.29
N SER A 125 -1.82 14.18 8.14
CA SER A 125 -1.95 15.61 7.83
C SER A 125 -1.37 16.49 8.93
N LEU A 126 -1.53 16.12 10.20
CA LEU A 126 -0.90 16.81 11.32
C LEU A 126 0.63 16.74 11.26
N ARG A 127 1.21 15.61 10.85
CA ARG A 127 2.67 15.49 10.67
C ARG A 127 3.19 16.35 9.52
N VAL A 128 2.44 16.43 8.43
CA VAL A 128 2.75 17.34 7.30
C VAL A 128 2.65 18.80 7.75
N TYR A 129 1.58 19.15 8.47
CA TYR A 129 1.37 20.50 8.98
C TYR A 129 2.45 20.92 10.00
N ALA A 130 2.85 20.02 10.89
CA ALA A 130 3.97 20.27 11.81
C ALA A 130 5.25 20.65 11.05
N ASN A 131 5.51 20.01 9.91
CA ASN A 131 6.68 20.22 9.05
C ASN A 131 6.42 21.14 7.84
N ARG A 132 5.31 21.90 7.83
CA ARG A 132 4.90 22.75 6.70
C ARG A 132 5.95 23.75 6.24
N LYS A 133 6.80 24.25 7.16
CA LYS A 133 7.88 25.19 6.83
C LYS A 133 8.93 24.50 5.95
N ALA A 134 9.38 23.32 6.34
CA ALA A 134 10.32 22.52 5.57
C ALA A 134 9.74 22.10 4.20
N VAL A 135 8.46 21.74 4.15
CA VAL A 135 7.77 21.44 2.88
C VAL A 135 7.70 22.68 1.99
N LYS A 136 7.36 23.86 2.55
CA LYS A 136 7.25 25.11 1.82
C LYS A 136 8.60 25.60 1.27
N GLU A 137 9.67 25.48 2.06
CA GLU A 137 11.03 25.81 1.64
C GLU A 137 11.51 24.93 0.46
N ASN A 138 11.04 23.68 0.40
CA ASN A 138 11.34 22.73 -0.68
C ASN A 138 10.21 22.61 -1.70
N ALA A 139 9.25 23.54 -1.74
CA ALA A 139 8.05 23.41 -2.59
C ALA A 139 8.35 23.19 -4.08
N PRO A 140 9.33 23.88 -4.72
CA PRO A 140 9.66 23.64 -6.12
C PRO A 140 10.10 22.19 -6.36
N MET A 141 10.95 21.67 -5.47
CA MET A 141 11.44 20.30 -5.54
C MET A 141 10.31 19.28 -5.35
N VAL A 142 9.39 19.55 -4.43
CA VAL A 142 8.24 18.69 -4.17
C VAL A 142 7.29 18.64 -5.37
N LEU A 143 6.97 19.80 -5.96
CA LEU A 143 6.07 19.89 -7.11
C LEU A 143 6.68 19.25 -8.36
N VAL A 144 7.90 19.65 -8.72
CA VAL A 144 8.61 19.13 -9.90
C VAL A 144 8.91 17.64 -9.73
N GLY A 145 9.37 17.22 -8.55
CA GLY A 145 9.66 15.82 -8.24
C GLY A 145 8.42 14.93 -8.31
N SER A 146 7.28 15.40 -7.79
CA SER A 146 6.02 14.64 -7.86
C SER A 146 5.47 14.56 -9.29
N PHE A 147 5.57 15.64 -10.07
CA PHE A 147 5.18 15.64 -11.47
C PHE A 147 6.02 14.65 -12.29
N TRP A 148 7.34 14.69 -12.17
CA TRP A 148 8.22 13.73 -12.85
C TRP A 148 8.02 12.31 -12.34
N GLY A 149 7.76 12.12 -11.04
CA GLY A 149 7.38 10.84 -10.48
C GLY A 149 6.13 10.24 -11.15
N ALA A 150 5.11 11.06 -11.38
CA ALA A 150 3.89 10.66 -12.09
C ALA A 150 4.17 10.33 -13.56
N PHE A 151 4.90 11.23 -14.24
CA PHE A 151 5.26 11.06 -15.65
C PHE A 151 6.06 9.77 -15.87
N PHE A 152 7.17 9.59 -15.15
CA PHE A 152 7.99 8.38 -15.26
C PHE A 152 7.25 7.14 -14.76
N GLY A 153 6.38 7.25 -13.76
CA GLY A 153 5.54 6.15 -13.29
C GLY A 153 4.64 5.61 -14.40
N LEU A 154 3.93 6.49 -15.11
CA LEU A 154 3.07 6.12 -16.23
C LEU A 154 3.86 5.61 -17.45
N VAL A 155 4.88 6.35 -17.88
CA VAL A 155 5.68 6.00 -19.06
C VAL A 155 6.45 4.69 -18.85
N SER A 156 7.09 4.52 -17.69
CA SER A 156 7.79 3.27 -17.39
C SER A 156 6.84 2.09 -17.35
N SER A 157 5.62 2.27 -16.82
CA SER A 157 4.62 1.20 -16.79
C SER A 157 4.15 0.83 -18.19
N ALA A 158 3.96 1.80 -19.10
CA ALA A 158 3.64 1.54 -20.50
C ALA A 158 4.76 0.78 -21.24
N VAL A 159 6.01 1.21 -21.03
CA VAL A 159 7.20 0.58 -21.63
C VAL A 159 7.42 -0.83 -21.08
N ILE A 160 7.24 -1.03 -19.77
CA ILE A 160 7.36 -2.35 -19.15
C ILE A 160 6.26 -3.27 -19.69
N ALA A 161 5.02 -2.81 -19.75
CA ALA A 161 3.87 -3.60 -20.19
C ALA A 161 3.96 -4.03 -21.66
N GLY A 162 4.23 -3.08 -22.56
CA GLY A 162 4.22 -3.30 -24.00
C GLY A 162 5.51 -3.92 -24.51
N PRO A 163 6.55 -3.11 -24.81
CA PRO A 163 7.74 -3.59 -25.51
C PRO A 163 8.61 -4.56 -24.69
N LEU A 164 8.66 -4.45 -23.36
CA LEU A 164 9.52 -5.31 -22.54
C LEU A 164 8.89 -6.66 -22.19
N LEU A 165 7.67 -6.65 -21.64
CA LEU A 165 7.00 -7.88 -21.18
C LEU A 165 5.99 -8.45 -22.17
N LYS A 166 5.64 -7.70 -23.22
CA LYS A 166 4.66 -8.08 -24.24
C LYS A 166 3.35 -8.61 -23.64
N MET A 167 2.81 -7.88 -22.67
CA MET A 167 1.61 -8.29 -21.95
C MET A 167 0.37 -8.24 -22.85
N PRO A 168 -0.65 -9.07 -22.59
CA PRO A 168 -1.93 -8.95 -23.28
C PRO A 168 -2.54 -7.55 -23.04
N PRO A 169 -3.24 -6.96 -24.03
CA PRO A 169 -3.66 -5.56 -23.99
C PRO A 169 -4.40 -5.16 -22.71
N SER A 170 -5.28 -6.03 -22.21
CA SER A 170 -6.03 -5.74 -20.99
C SER A 170 -5.15 -5.62 -19.76
N ALA A 171 -4.21 -6.54 -19.57
CA ALA A 171 -3.26 -6.49 -18.47
C ALA A 171 -2.26 -5.33 -18.63
N ALA A 172 -1.84 -5.05 -19.87
CA ALA A 172 -0.92 -3.96 -20.18
C ALA A 172 -1.50 -2.59 -19.81
N LEU A 173 -2.74 -2.32 -20.24
CA LEU A 173 -3.44 -1.08 -19.91
C LEU A 173 -3.73 -0.96 -18.41
N SER A 174 -4.04 -2.07 -17.76
CA SER A 174 -4.28 -2.13 -16.31
C SER A 174 -3.01 -1.85 -15.50
N LEU A 175 -1.82 -2.06 -16.05
CA LEU A 175 -0.55 -1.79 -15.36
C LEU A 175 -0.22 -0.30 -15.30
N LEU A 176 -0.79 0.53 -16.19
CA LEU A 176 -0.44 1.94 -16.31
C LEU A 176 -0.54 2.72 -14.99
N PRO A 177 -1.66 2.71 -14.25
CA PRO A 177 -1.80 3.47 -13.01
C PRO A 177 -1.29 2.69 -11.77
N ARG A 178 -0.31 1.79 -11.91
CA ARG A 178 0.21 1.00 -10.76
C ARG A 178 0.89 1.84 -9.67
N SER A 179 1.31 3.07 -9.97
CA SER A 179 2.05 3.95 -9.05
C SER A 179 1.16 4.86 -8.20
N VAL A 180 -0.15 4.59 -8.14
CA VAL A 180 -1.08 5.28 -7.24
C VAL A 180 -1.73 4.29 -6.26
N THR A 181 -2.52 4.79 -5.31
CA THR A 181 -3.23 3.91 -4.36
C THR A 181 -4.29 3.07 -5.07
N SER A 182 -4.62 1.91 -4.49
CA SER A 182 -5.62 0.99 -5.05
C SER A 182 -6.95 1.65 -5.42
N ALA A 183 -7.47 2.53 -4.55
CA ALA A 183 -8.72 3.24 -4.81
C ALA A 183 -8.60 4.18 -6.02
N LEU A 184 -7.48 4.89 -6.16
CA LEU A 184 -7.27 5.79 -7.29
C LEU A 184 -6.93 5.02 -8.57
N SER A 185 -6.17 3.93 -8.47
CA SER A 185 -5.84 3.05 -9.59
C SER A 185 -7.11 2.51 -10.26
N ALA A 186 -8.10 2.11 -9.46
CA ALA A 186 -9.41 1.69 -9.96
C ALA A 186 -10.13 2.79 -10.77
N LEU A 187 -10.06 4.04 -10.31
CA LEU A 187 -10.64 5.19 -11.01
C LEU A 187 -9.89 5.52 -12.31
N LEU A 188 -8.55 5.53 -12.26
CA LEU A 188 -7.71 5.83 -13.42
C LEU A 188 -7.80 4.75 -14.50
N ALA A 189 -7.99 3.48 -14.13
CA ALA A 189 -8.27 2.41 -15.08
C ALA A 189 -9.52 2.72 -15.93
N GLY A 190 -10.58 3.23 -15.29
CA GLY A 190 -11.79 3.67 -16.00
C GLY A 190 -11.54 4.86 -16.94
N MET A 191 -10.59 5.74 -16.63
CA MET A 191 -10.21 6.87 -17.49
C MET A 191 -9.39 6.46 -18.72
N ILE A 192 -8.60 5.39 -18.61
CA ILE A 192 -7.75 4.88 -19.69
C ILE A 192 -8.60 4.29 -20.84
N GLY A 193 -9.72 3.65 -20.53
CA GLY A 193 -10.72 3.17 -21.51
C GLY A 193 -11.14 1.72 -21.33
N GLN A 194 -11.98 1.22 -22.24
CA GLN A 194 -12.67 -0.09 -22.14
C GLN A 194 -11.74 -1.33 -22.09
N GLY A 195 -10.45 -1.17 -22.42
CA GLY A 195 -9.49 -2.27 -22.38
C GLY A 195 -8.90 -2.56 -20.99
N ALA A 196 -8.91 -1.61 -20.05
CA ALA A 196 -8.30 -1.80 -18.73
C ALA A 196 -9.24 -2.52 -17.76
N ASP A 197 -8.74 -3.56 -17.09
CA ASP A 197 -9.44 -4.28 -16.04
C ASP A 197 -9.15 -3.63 -14.67
N THR A 198 -10.20 -3.09 -14.03
CA THR A 198 -10.12 -2.46 -12.71
C THR A 198 -9.52 -3.37 -11.64
N ARG A 199 -9.82 -4.67 -11.65
CA ARG A 199 -9.34 -5.64 -10.66
C ARG A 199 -7.84 -5.90 -10.82
N LEU A 200 -7.37 -6.00 -12.07
CA LEU A 200 -5.93 -6.11 -12.35
C LEU A 200 -5.20 -4.82 -11.95
N SER A 201 -5.79 -3.66 -12.27
CA SER A 201 -5.21 -2.36 -11.92
C SER A 201 -5.03 -2.18 -10.41
N VAL A 202 -6.03 -2.57 -9.62
CA VAL A 202 -5.95 -2.59 -8.16
C VAL A 202 -4.86 -3.54 -7.69
N THR A 203 -4.78 -4.73 -8.26
CA THR A 203 -3.76 -5.73 -7.92
C THR A 203 -2.34 -5.19 -8.17
N PHE A 204 -2.08 -4.59 -9.32
CA PHE A 204 -0.77 -4.01 -9.64
C PHE A 204 -0.39 -2.86 -8.71
N ALA A 205 -1.35 -2.03 -8.32
CA ALA A 205 -1.13 -0.98 -7.33
C ALA A 205 -0.72 -1.56 -5.98
N VAL A 206 -1.42 -2.60 -5.50
CA VAL A 206 -1.06 -3.29 -4.23
C VAL A 206 0.35 -3.87 -4.31
N VAL A 207 0.68 -4.60 -5.38
CA VAL A 207 2.01 -5.20 -5.58
C VAL A 207 3.09 -4.13 -5.60
N THR A 208 2.87 -3.02 -6.32
CA THR A 208 3.80 -1.89 -6.37
C THR A 208 4.05 -1.29 -4.99
N GLY A 209 2.99 -1.07 -4.22
CA GLY A 209 3.11 -0.56 -2.86
C GLY A 209 3.85 -1.49 -1.90
N LEU A 210 3.62 -2.80 -2.02
CA LEU A 210 4.36 -3.81 -1.26
C LEU A 210 5.85 -3.79 -1.60
N ILE A 211 6.21 -3.69 -2.88
CA ILE A 211 7.61 -3.54 -3.31
C ILE A 211 8.21 -2.27 -2.67
N GLY A 212 7.52 -1.13 -2.77
CA GLY A 212 7.97 0.12 -2.16
C GLY A 212 8.11 0.05 -0.63
N ALA A 213 7.21 -0.65 0.05
CA ALA A 213 7.25 -0.85 1.50
C ALA A 213 8.42 -1.73 1.97
N ASN A 214 8.82 -2.72 1.17
CA ASN A 214 9.94 -3.62 1.54
C ASN A 214 11.29 -3.06 1.17
N PHE A 215 11.42 -2.60 -0.07
CA PHE A 215 12.73 -2.26 -0.64
C PHE A 215 13.04 -0.77 -0.56
N GLY A 216 12.02 0.09 -0.46
CA GLY A 216 12.18 1.53 -0.47
C GLY A 216 13.01 2.06 0.70
N GLY A 217 12.64 1.74 1.94
CA GLY A 217 13.40 2.15 3.13
C GLY A 217 14.88 1.77 3.10
N PRO A 218 15.22 0.47 2.92
CA PRO A 218 16.62 0.02 2.79
C PRO A 218 17.38 0.70 1.65
N LEU A 219 16.76 0.86 0.48
CA LEU A 219 17.37 1.53 -0.67
C LEU A 219 17.66 3.01 -0.37
N LEU A 220 16.73 3.71 0.27
CA LEU A 220 16.91 5.12 0.65
C LEU A 220 17.93 5.31 1.78
N ALA A 221 18.05 4.36 2.70
CA ALA A 221 19.12 4.35 3.69
C ALA A 221 20.50 4.16 3.04
N TYR A 222 20.59 3.28 2.04
CA TYR A 222 21.80 3.10 1.25
C TYR A 222 22.19 4.38 0.50
N THR A 223 21.25 5.03 -0.20
CA THR A 223 21.55 6.27 -0.93
C THR A 223 21.93 7.42 0.00
N LYS A 224 21.32 7.52 1.19
CA LYS A 224 21.76 8.46 2.24
C LYS A 224 23.22 8.23 2.62
N LYS A 225 23.61 6.98 2.92
CA LYS A 225 24.97 6.65 3.35
C LYS A 225 26.00 6.87 2.25
N ARG A 226 25.66 6.55 0.99
CA ARG A 226 26.61 6.58 -0.14
C ARG A 226 26.72 7.94 -0.83
N PHE A 227 25.62 8.69 -0.91
CA PHE A 227 25.52 9.91 -1.71
C PHE A 227 25.03 11.14 -0.91
N GLY A 228 24.76 10.99 0.39
CA GLY A 228 24.32 12.12 1.23
C GLY A 228 22.92 12.63 0.89
N VAL A 229 22.04 11.79 0.34
CA VAL A 229 20.69 12.21 -0.07
C VAL A 229 19.85 12.66 1.14
N GLY A 230 19.37 13.91 1.10
CA GLY A 230 18.56 14.52 2.17
C GLY A 230 17.16 13.93 2.34
N GLY A 231 16.50 14.23 3.47
CA GLY A 231 15.16 13.72 3.77
C GLY A 231 14.09 14.06 2.72
N ALA A 232 14.17 15.26 2.12
CA ALA A 232 13.21 15.68 1.09
C ALA A 232 13.23 14.76 -0.15
N SER A 233 14.40 14.48 -0.72
CA SER A 233 14.50 13.61 -1.90
C SER A 233 14.12 12.17 -1.58
N ARG A 234 14.51 11.68 -0.40
CA ARG A 234 14.15 10.32 0.05
C ARG A 234 12.65 10.18 0.22
N GLY A 235 12.00 11.18 0.82
CA GLY A 235 10.55 11.22 0.96
C GLY A 235 9.86 11.27 -0.40
N LEU A 236 10.29 12.16 -1.29
CA LEU A 236 9.74 12.26 -2.65
C LEU A 236 9.83 10.94 -3.41
N ALA A 237 11.00 10.29 -3.37
CA ALA A 237 11.20 8.99 -4.01
C ALA A 237 10.28 7.92 -3.42
N GLN A 238 10.18 7.82 -2.09
CA GLN A 238 9.32 6.83 -1.43
C GLN A 238 7.84 7.05 -1.75
N GLY A 239 7.38 8.30 -1.69
CA GLY A 239 5.98 8.66 -1.91
C GLY A 239 5.56 8.46 -3.36
N ALA A 240 6.41 8.86 -4.32
CA ALA A 240 6.12 8.71 -5.75
C ALA A 240 6.17 7.23 -6.21
N ALA A 241 7.11 6.43 -5.70
CA ALA A 241 7.28 5.04 -6.13
C ALA A 241 6.41 4.04 -5.36
N GLY A 242 6.28 4.22 -4.04
CA GLY A 242 5.61 3.27 -3.13
C GLY A 242 4.26 3.74 -2.60
N HIS A 243 3.83 4.95 -2.96
CA HIS A 243 2.56 5.57 -2.55
C HIS A 243 2.27 5.45 -1.04
N GLY A 244 1.01 5.33 -0.64
CA GLY A 244 0.61 5.22 0.76
C GLY A 244 1.26 4.05 1.53
N LEU A 245 1.45 2.88 0.91
CA LEU A 245 2.06 1.73 1.58
C LEU A 245 3.55 1.97 1.85
N GLY A 246 4.28 2.48 0.87
CA GLY A 246 5.68 2.87 1.02
C GLY A 246 5.86 4.01 2.03
N THR A 247 4.95 4.98 2.05
CA THR A 247 4.93 6.09 3.02
C THR A 247 4.76 5.56 4.45
N ALA A 248 3.81 4.63 4.65
CA ALA A 248 3.60 4.00 5.95
C ALA A 248 4.83 3.21 6.42
N ALA A 249 5.55 2.54 5.50
CA ALA A 249 6.72 1.75 5.82
C ALA A 249 7.91 2.56 6.35
N ILE A 250 8.03 3.83 5.97
CA ILE A 250 9.10 4.73 6.45
C ILE A 250 8.68 5.58 7.66
N ALA A 251 7.42 5.49 8.11
CA ALA A 251 6.86 6.40 9.10
C ALA A 251 7.55 6.36 10.48
N SER A 252 8.18 5.23 10.81
CA SER A 252 8.97 5.05 12.05
C SER A 252 10.48 5.08 11.82
N SER A 253 10.96 4.59 10.67
CA SER A 253 12.39 4.47 10.38
C SER A 253 13.02 5.75 9.81
N ASP A 254 12.21 6.64 9.22
CA ASP A 254 12.69 7.88 8.60
C ASP A 254 11.72 9.06 8.80
N PRO A 255 11.61 9.60 10.02
CA PRO A 255 10.67 10.69 10.34
C PRO A 255 10.90 11.98 9.55
N GLU A 256 12.14 12.23 9.12
CA GLU A 256 12.53 13.40 8.31
C GLU A 256 11.93 13.34 6.90
N ALA A 257 11.90 12.16 6.29
CA ALA A 257 11.38 11.94 4.94
C ALA A 257 9.85 11.83 4.89
N LEU A 258 9.22 11.40 5.99
CA LEU A 258 7.79 11.16 6.08
C LEU A 258 6.89 12.31 5.57
N PRO A 259 7.06 13.58 5.98
CA PRO A 259 6.18 14.66 5.51
C PRO A 259 6.32 14.91 4.00
N PHE A 260 7.52 14.78 3.45
CA PHE A 260 7.75 14.90 2.01
C PHE A 260 7.14 13.73 1.25
N SER A 261 7.25 12.51 1.76
CA SER A 261 6.62 11.32 1.18
C SER A 261 5.10 11.41 1.14
N ALA A 262 4.50 11.89 2.23
CA ALA A 262 3.06 12.09 2.33
C ALA A 262 2.53 13.09 1.28
N VAL A 263 3.22 14.23 1.12
CA VAL A 263 2.85 15.23 0.11
C VAL A 263 3.12 14.70 -1.30
N ALA A 264 4.25 14.01 -1.50
CA ALA A 264 4.66 13.49 -2.78
C ALA A 264 3.69 12.46 -3.33
N PHE A 265 3.23 11.48 -2.53
CA PHE A 265 2.29 10.49 -3.06
C PHE A 265 0.96 11.13 -3.47
N ALA A 266 0.48 12.13 -2.73
CA ALA A 266 -0.77 12.83 -3.03
C ALA A 266 -0.65 13.67 -4.31
N LEU A 267 0.46 14.40 -4.47
CA LEU A 267 0.73 15.19 -5.68
C LEU A 267 1.01 14.31 -6.90
N THR A 268 1.73 13.20 -6.72
CA THR A 268 2.00 12.23 -7.79
C THR A 268 0.70 11.61 -8.29
N ALA A 269 -0.21 11.27 -7.38
CA ALA A 269 -1.56 10.81 -7.70
C ALA A 269 -2.35 11.85 -8.51
N ALA A 270 -2.38 13.10 -8.05
CA ALA A 270 -3.05 14.19 -8.76
C ALA A 270 -2.45 14.44 -10.14
N ALA A 271 -1.11 14.50 -10.24
CA ALA A 271 -0.41 14.68 -11.50
C ALA A 271 -0.67 13.52 -12.47
N SER A 272 -0.73 12.29 -11.99
CA SER A 272 -1.07 11.12 -12.82
C SER A 272 -2.47 11.24 -13.42
N ALA A 273 -3.46 11.65 -12.63
CA ALA A 273 -4.82 11.88 -13.10
C ALA A 273 -4.89 13.00 -14.14
N LEU A 274 -4.18 14.11 -13.91
CA LEU A 274 -4.09 15.22 -14.86
C LEU A 274 -3.45 14.79 -16.18
N LEU A 275 -2.31 14.09 -16.11
CA LEU A 275 -1.61 13.58 -17.29
C LEU A 275 -2.50 12.66 -18.12
N LEU A 276 -3.24 11.74 -17.50
CA LEU A 276 -4.17 10.83 -18.21
C LEU A 276 -5.39 11.55 -18.79
N THR A 277 -5.71 12.77 -18.34
CA THR A 277 -6.78 13.59 -18.92
C THR A 277 -6.32 14.25 -20.23
N ILE A 278 -5.02 14.41 -20.43
CA ILE A 278 -4.45 14.98 -21.67
C ILE A 278 -4.52 13.90 -22.76
N ALA A 279 -5.49 14.02 -23.67
CA ALA A 279 -5.75 13.07 -24.74
C ALA A 279 -4.50 12.58 -25.50
N PRO A 280 -3.63 13.46 -26.06
CA PRO A 280 -2.46 12.98 -26.81
C PRO A 280 -1.47 12.19 -25.94
N PHE A 281 -1.36 12.52 -24.65
CA PHE A 281 -0.49 11.78 -23.75
C PHE A 281 -1.07 10.41 -23.40
N LYS A 282 -2.37 10.34 -23.14
CA LYS A 282 -3.09 9.08 -22.92
C LYS A 282 -2.98 8.16 -24.14
N ASP A 283 -3.19 8.69 -25.35
CA ASP A 283 -3.13 7.93 -26.59
C ASP A 283 -1.71 7.40 -26.84
N LEU A 284 -0.69 8.19 -26.54
CA LEU A 284 0.70 7.74 -26.57
C LEU A 284 0.95 6.58 -25.59
N LEU A 285 0.50 6.68 -24.34
CA LEU A 285 0.68 5.62 -23.35
C LEU A 285 -0.04 4.33 -23.72
N THR A 286 -1.27 4.43 -24.24
CA THR A 286 -2.04 3.26 -24.67
C THR A 286 -1.43 2.59 -25.90
N ALA A 287 -0.92 3.36 -26.86
CA ALA A 287 -0.18 2.84 -28.00
C ALA A 287 1.12 2.14 -27.57
N LEU A 288 1.90 2.74 -26.66
CA LEU A 288 3.10 2.13 -26.12
C LEU A 288 2.80 0.82 -25.37
N ALA A 289 1.78 0.81 -24.51
CA ALA A 289 1.38 -0.39 -23.77
C ALA A 289 0.83 -1.50 -24.68
N SER A 290 0.19 -1.15 -25.80
CA SER A 290 -0.42 -2.10 -26.75
C SER A 290 0.52 -2.54 -27.88
N SER A 291 1.75 -2.02 -27.92
CA SER A 291 2.77 -2.38 -28.92
C SER A 291 3.22 -3.86 -28.86
N SER A 292 2.73 -4.62 -27.87
CA SER A 292 2.94 -6.06 -27.73
C SER A 292 2.27 -6.91 -28.82
N VAL A 293 1.39 -6.33 -29.64
CA VAL A 293 0.58 -7.01 -30.67
C VAL A 293 1.17 -6.87 -32.09
N VAL A 294 2.34 -6.25 -32.25
CA VAL A 294 3.05 -6.14 -33.54
C VAL A 294 4.25 -7.07 -33.60
#